data_AF-A0A2R8CEL2-F1
#
_entry.id   AF-A0A2R8CEL2-F1
#
_cell.length_a   1.000
_cell.length_b   1.000
_cell.length_c   1.000
_cell.angle_alpha   90.00
_cell.angle_beta   90.00
_cell.angle_gamma   90.00
#
_symmetry.space_group_name_H-M   'P 1'
#
loop_
_entity.id
_entity.type
_entity.pdbx_description
1 polymer ?
#
loop_
_entity_poly.entity_id
_entity_poly.type
_entity_poly.pdbx_seq_one_letter_code
_entity_poly.pdbx_strand_id
1 'polypeptide(L)'
;MRLKCQITVARRMIHARIEAALSGSWTYLAELFEDLLKRLPRRNTTSETLSKLLAGFKELQDRVEATYFEAQGTDEVVDNPAEIKEQVPSKTQEMDPTEVIPEPHILTTNQLNPVICIRSIDEHRADAAPKSQTKDPADSELEEWVEETRKKRETALDLPSVMQAFPETASWARNMGGYLKDWSDLHRVAGKLGPMIGVLSMP
;
A
#
# COMPACT_ATOMS: atom_id res chain seq x y z
N MET A 1 -9.40 -11.50 -16.67
CA MET A 1 -9.25 -10.50 -15.58
C MET A 1 -8.10 -9.51 -15.76
N ARG A 2 -7.02 -9.85 -16.47
CA ARG A 2 -5.80 -9.02 -16.59
C ARG A 2 -6.03 -7.56 -17.03
N LEU A 3 -6.87 -7.31 -18.03
CA LEU A 3 -7.11 -5.97 -18.59
C LEU A 3 -7.75 -4.99 -17.58
N LYS A 4 -8.73 -5.44 -16.79
CA LYS A 4 -9.40 -4.59 -15.79
C LYS A 4 -8.42 -4.14 -14.69
N CYS A 5 -7.55 -5.06 -14.25
CA CYS A 5 -6.51 -4.72 -13.29
C CYS A 5 -5.53 -3.70 -13.89
N GLN A 6 -5.09 -3.89 -15.13
CA GLN A 6 -4.20 -2.94 -15.81
C GLN A 6 -4.81 -1.54 -15.94
N ILE A 7 -6.10 -1.44 -16.29
CA ILE A 7 -6.81 -0.15 -16.33
C ILE A 7 -6.84 0.48 -14.94
N THR A 8 -7.10 -0.31 -13.89
CA THR A 8 -7.13 0.18 -12.51
C THR A 8 -5.78 0.71 -12.06
N VAL A 9 -4.70 0.00 -12.40
CA VAL A 9 -3.32 0.42 -12.09
C VAL A 9 -2.97 1.72 -12.83
N ALA A 10 -3.17 1.77 -14.15
CA ALA A 10 -2.90 2.96 -14.95
C ALA A 10 -3.68 4.18 -14.43
N ARG A 11 -4.98 3.99 -14.13
CA ARG A 11 -5.83 5.04 -13.54
C ARG A 11 -5.26 5.60 -12.24
N ARG A 12 -4.84 4.74 -11.32
CA ARG A 12 -4.28 5.16 -10.02
C ARG A 12 -2.96 5.90 -10.21
N MET A 13 -2.11 5.42 -11.12
CA MET A 13 -0.82 6.06 -11.43
C MET A 13 -1.02 7.48 -11.99
N ILE A 14 -1.94 7.63 -12.95
CA ILE A 14 -2.28 8.93 -13.53
C ILE A 14 -2.84 9.87 -12.47
N HIS A 15 -3.80 9.39 -11.66
CA HIS A 15 -4.40 10.20 -10.60
C HIS A 15 -3.35 10.71 -9.61
N ALA A 16 -2.45 9.84 -9.13
CA ALA A 16 -1.39 10.22 -8.20
C ALA A 16 -0.45 11.28 -8.79
N ARG A 17 -0.10 11.17 -10.09
CA ARG A 17 0.75 12.17 -10.74
C ARG A 17 0.04 13.51 -10.95
N ILE A 18 -1.24 13.49 -11.33
CA ILE A 18 -2.03 14.71 -11.47
C ILE A 18 -2.21 15.40 -10.12
N GLU A 19 -2.48 14.65 -9.04
CA GLU A 19 -2.53 15.19 -7.68
C GLU A 19 -1.19 15.80 -7.24
N ALA A 20 -0.07 15.14 -7.55
CA ALA A 20 1.26 15.68 -7.25
C ALA A 20 1.56 17.00 -8.02
N ALA A 21 0.95 17.18 -9.19
CA ALA A 21 1.12 18.36 -10.03
C ALA A 21 0.06 19.46 -9.82
N LEU A 22 -0.72 19.41 -8.73
CA LEU A 22 -1.71 20.43 -8.36
C LEU A 22 -1.13 21.85 -8.14
N SER A 23 0.17 22.05 -8.37
CA SER A 23 0.83 23.34 -8.52
C SER A 23 0.59 24.06 -9.87
N GLY A 24 -0.29 23.55 -10.75
CA GLY A 24 -1.15 24.43 -11.55
C GLY A 24 -1.07 24.36 -13.08
N SER A 25 -0.28 23.48 -13.70
CA SER A 25 -0.07 23.50 -15.17
C SER A 25 -0.71 22.33 -15.95
N TRP A 26 -1.43 21.41 -15.29
CA TRP A 26 -1.86 20.14 -15.90
C TRP A 26 -3.38 19.97 -16.05
N THR A 27 -4.14 21.06 -16.05
CA THR A 27 -5.61 21.05 -16.15
C THR A 27 -6.11 20.29 -17.39
N TYR A 28 -5.46 20.48 -18.55
CA TYR A 28 -5.78 19.76 -19.77
C TYR A 28 -5.56 18.23 -19.67
N LEU A 29 -4.53 17.78 -18.94
CA LEU A 29 -4.31 16.34 -18.71
C LEU A 29 -5.37 15.76 -17.77
N ALA A 30 -5.81 16.53 -16.78
CA ALA A 30 -6.92 16.15 -15.90
C ALA A 30 -8.25 16.05 -16.66
N GLU A 31 -8.54 16.97 -17.58
CA GLU A 31 -9.74 16.89 -18.43
C GLU A 31 -9.76 15.62 -19.30
N LEU A 32 -8.62 15.29 -19.94
CA LEU A 32 -8.48 14.07 -20.72
C LEU A 32 -8.65 12.80 -19.86
N PHE A 33 -8.15 12.83 -18.63
CA PHE A 33 -8.30 11.75 -17.68
C PHE A 33 -9.78 11.53 -17.33
N GLU A 34 -10.51 12.60 -17.00
CA GLU A 34 -11.94 12.54 -16.71
C GLU A 34 -12.77 12.03 -17.89
N ASP A 35 -12.43 12.43 -19.11
CA ASP A 35 -13.09 11.92 -20.31
C ASP A 35 -12.86 10.41 -20.53
N LEU A 36 -11.68 9.90 -20.19
CA LEU A 36 -11.42 8.45 -20.18
C LEU A 36 -12.19 7.74 -19.05
N LEU A 37 -12.34 8.36 -17.88
CA LEU A 37 -13.13 7.82 -16.77
C LEU A 37 -14.63 7.71 -17.12
N LYS A 38 -15.19 8.69 -17.83
CA LYS A 38 -16.60 8.66 -18.29
C LYS A 38 -16.88 7.48 -19.23
N ARG A 39 -15.86 6.97 -19.92
CA ARG A 39 -15.95 5.83 -20.85
C ARG A 39 -15.78 4.47 -20.17
N LEU A 40 -15.57 4.45 -18.85
CA LEU A 40 -15.38 3.20 -18.10
C LEU A 40 -16.67 2.37 -18.08
N PRO A 41 -16.63 1.08 -18.47
CA PRO A 41 -17.82 0.27 -18.47
C PRO A 41 -18.33 -0.02 -17.05
N ARG A 42 -19.64 0.17 -16.83
CA ARG A 42 -20.32 -0.16 -15.56
C ARG A 42 -20.65 -1.65 -15.41
N ARG A 43 -20.74 -2.39 -16.53
CA ARG A 43 -21.09 -3.82 -16.59
C ARG A 43 -20.04 -4.61 -17.39
N ASN A 44 -20.19 -5.93 -17.45
CA ASN A 44 -19.34 -6.77 -18.29
C ASN A 44 -19.35 -6.28 -19.74
N THR A 45 -18.17 -6.17 -20.34
CA THR A 45 -17.94 -5.59 -21.68
C THR A 45 -17.04 -6.52 -22.46
N THR A 46 -17.09 -6.40 -23.79
CA THR A 46 -16.23 -7.18 -24.68
C THR A 46 -14.76 -6.89 -24.42
N SER A 47 -13.90 -7.91 -24.58
CA SER A 47 -12.47 -7.73 -24.35
C SER A 47 -11.85 -6.66 -25.26
N GLU A 48 -12.39 -6.48 -26.47
CA GLU A 48 -11.90 -5.49 -27.44
C GLU A 48 -12.11 -4.05 -26.97
N THR A 49 -13.28 -3.74 -26.41
CA THR A 49 -13.58 -2.40 -25.90
C THR A 49 -12.69 -2.06 -24.70
N LEU A 50 -12.44 -3.02 -23.81
CA LEU A 50 -11.50 -2.88 -22.70
C LEU A 50 -10.06 -2.69 -23.17
N SER A 51 -9.63 -3.37 -24.23
CA SER A 51 -8.29 -3.18 -24.81
C SER A 51 -8.11 -1.78 -25.40
N LYS A 52 -9.11 -1.27 -26.15
CA LYS A 52 -9.11 0.09 -26.68
C LYS A 52 -9.06 1.14 -25.57
N LEU A 53 -9.83 0.92 -24.49
CA LEU A 53 -9.82 1.80 -23.33
C LEU A 53 -8.47 1.77 -22.59
N LEU A 54 -7.90 0.58 -22.42
CA LEU A 54 -6.57 0.43 -21.82
C LEU A 54 -5.50 1.15 -22.63
N ALA A 55 -5.56 1.08 -23.97
CA ALA A 55 -4.64 1.81 -24.83
C ALA A 55 -4.72 3.32 -24.58
N GLY A 56 -5.93 3.88 -24.48
CA GLY A 56 -6.13 5.30 -24.14
C GLY A 56 -5.58 5.68 -22.76
N PHE A 57 -5.77 4.83 -21.75
CA PHE A 57 -5.14 5.06 -20.43
C PHE A 57 -3.62 5.02 -20.47
N LYS A 58 -3.02 4.11 -21.25
CA LYS A 58 -1.56 4.05 -21.38
C LYS A 58 -0.99 5.25 -22.11
N GLU A 59 -1.61 5.67 -23.20
CA GLU A 59 -1.18 6.86 -23.94
C GLU A 59 -1.24 8.11 -23.06
N LEU A 60 -2.32 8.27 -22.27
CA LEU A 60 -2.40 9.36 -21.31
C LEU A 60 -1.33 9.25 -20.22
N GLN A 61 -1.09 8.03 -19.72
CA GLN A 61 -0.03 7.79 -18.74
C GLN A 61 1.34 8.22 -19.27
N ASP A 62 1.70 7.82 -20.50
CA ASP A 62 2.98 8.18 -21.13
C ASP A 62 3.11 9.70 -21.29
N ARG A 63 2.02 10.38 -21.67
CA ARG A 63 2.00 11.85 -21.78
C ARG A 63 2.19 12.53 -20.44
N VAL A 64 1.51 12.07 -19.39
CA VAL A 64 1.65 12.59 -18.02
C VAL A 64 3.07 12.36 -17.51
N GLU A 65 3.65 11.19 -17.78
CA GLU A 65 5.03 10.88 -17.43
C GLU A 65 6.02 11.80 -18.14
N ALA A 66 5.88 12.00 -19.46
CA ALA A 66 6.72 12.92 -20.21
C ALA A 66 6.63 14.35 -19.66
N THR A 67 5.42 14.88 -19.44
CA THR A 67 5.25 16.23 -18.87
C THR A 67 5.80 16.36 -17.46
N TYR A 68 5.75 15.28 -16.67
CA TYR A 68 6.37 15.24 -15.34
C TYR A 68 7.89 15.31 -15.41
N PHE A 69 8.51 14.52 -16.30
CA PHE A 69 9.95 14.55 -16.48
C PHE A 69 10.43 15.92 -16.99
N GLU A 70 9.71 16.55 -17.92
CA GLU A 70 10.04 17.91 -18.36
C GLU A 70 9.94 18.93 -17.22
N ALA A 71 8.90 18.83 -16.38
CA ALA A 71 8.71 19.72 -15.23
C ALA A 71 9.76 19.51 -14.11
N GLN A 72 10.27 18.29 -13.96
CA GLN A 72 11.34 17.99 -13.00
C GLN A 72 12.73 18.30 -13.56
N GLY A 73 12.95 18.10 -14.87
CA GLY A 73 14.23 18.34 -15.54
C GLY A 73 14.63 19.82 -15.58
N THR A 74 13.69 20.74 -15.38
CA THR A 74 13.99 22.18 -15.25
C THR A 74 14.57 22.58 -13.89
N ASP A 75 14.59 21.69 -12.89
CA ASP A 75 15.13 21.97 -11.54
C ASP A 75 16.56 21.40 -11.32
N GLU A 76 17.11 20.64 -12.29
CA GLU A 76 18.51 20.17 -12.29
C GLU A 76 19.35 20.89 -13.35
N VAL A 77 19.55 22.20 -13.21
CA VAL A 77 20.83 22.81 -13.62
C VAL A 77 21.78 22.67 -12.43
N VAL A 78 22.28 21.46 -12.21
CA VAL A 78 23.52 21.28 -11.45
C VAL A 78 24.64 21.62 -12.42
N ASP A 79 25.05 22.88 -12.37
CA ASP A 79 26.26 23.39 -13.00
C ASP A 79 27.46 22.64 -12.42
N ASN A 80 27.83 21.54 -13.06
CA ASN A 80 29.05 20.82 -12.74
C ASN A 80 30.07 21.22 -13.80
N PRO A 81 30.93 22.24 -13.57
CA PRO A 81 32.04 22.46 -14.47
C PRO A 81 33.01 21.29 -14.30
N ALA A 82 33.12 20.50 -15.37
CA ALA A 82 34.18 19.55 -15.56
C ALA A 82 35.53 20.29 -15.65
N GLU A 83 36.15 20.57 -14.51
CA GLU A 83 37.59 20.82 -14.46
C GLU A 83 38.32 19.50 -14.26
N ILE A 84 38.75 18.93 -15.38
CA ILE A 84 39.89 18.03 -15.43
C ILE A 84 41.10 18.86 -14.98
N LYS A 85 41.44 18.80 -13.70
CA LYS A 85 42.78 19.15 -13.20
C LYS A 85 43.48 17.88 -12.80
N GLU A 86 44.38 17.46 -13.67
CA GLU A 86 45.44 16.50 -13.39
C GLU A 86 46.09 16.87 -12.04
N GLN A 87 45.93 16.00 -11.04
CA GLN A 87 46.74 16.06 -9.84
C GLN A 87 47.78 14.93 -9.89
N VAL A 88 49.02 15.39 -10.05
CA VAL A 88 50.30 14.70 -9.90
C VAL A 88 50.33 13.85 -8.62
N PRO A 89 50.93 12.64 -8.61
CA PRO A 89 50.91 11.76 -7.46
C PRO A 89 51.94 12.21 -6.41
N SER A 90 51.48 12.79 -5.30
CA SER A 90 52.32 13.07 -4.14
C SER A 90 52.15 12.01 -3.06
N LYS A 91 53.13 11.10 -3.03
CA LYS A 91 53.79 10.50 -1.85
C LYS A 91 52.87 10.07 -0.68
N THR A 92 52.71 8.77 -0.54
CA THR A 92 52.13 8.09 0.62
C THR A 92 52.86 8.51 1.91
N GLN A 93 52.19 9.30 2.74
CA GLN A 93 52.59 9.51 4.12
C GLN A 93 51.97 8.39 4.94
N GLU A 94 52.82 7.51 5.46
CA GLU A 94 52.45 6.47 6.42
C GLU A 94 52.02 7.18 7.72
N MET A 95 50.75 7.03 8.09
CA MET A 95 50.19 7.53 9.35
C MET A 95 49.76 6.33 10.17
N ASP A 96 50.28 6.21 11.39
CA ASP A 96 49.72 5.31 12.40
C ASP A 96 48.34 5.83 12.83
N PRO A 97 47.27 5.02 12.74
CA PRO A 97 45.95 5.45 13.18
C PRO A 97 45.95 5.55 14.72
N THR A 98 45.74 6.76 15.24
CA THR A 98 45.45 6.94 16.66
C THR A 98 44.05 6.38 16.94
N GLU A 99 43.96 5.39 17.82
CA GLU A 99 42.71 4.72 18.20
C GLU A 99 41.63 5.74 18.55
N VAL A 100 40.52 5.71 17.80
CA VAL A 100 39.31 6.45 18.13
C VAL A 100 38.64 5.70 19.28
N ILE A 101 38.73 6.25 20.48
CA ILE A 101 38.02 5.74 21.65
C ILE A 101 36.52 5.81 21.33
N PRO A 102 35.78 4.69 21.35
CA PRO A 102 34.34 4.67 21.12
C PRO A 102 33.64 5.12 22.41
N GLU A 103 33.86 6.38 22.81
CA GLU A 103 33.05 6.99 23.84
C GLU A 103 31.70 7.35 23.20
N PRO A 104 30.57 6.82 23.70
CA PRO A 104 29.27 7.16 23.16
C PRO A 104 29.03 8.64 23.43
N HIS A 105 28.98 9.44 22.37
CA HIS A 105 28.64 10.87 22.37
C HIS A 105 27.17 11.12 22.75
N ILE A 106 26.46 10.09 23.19
CA ILE A 106 25.06 10.11 23.60
C ILE A 106 25.00 9.56 25.02
N LEU A 107 24.57 10.41 25.96
CA LEU A 107 24.29 10.00 27.33
C LEU A 107 23.15 8.97 27.30
N THR A 108 23.37 7.78 27.86
CA THR A 108 22.31 6.77 28.00
C THR A 108 21.28 7.26 29.02
N THR A 109 20.14 7.78 28.54
CA THR A 109 19.07 8.23 29.43
C THR A 109 18.20 7.04 29.83
N ASN A 110 18.31 6.56 31.06
CA ASN A 110 17.38 5.57 31.64
C ASN A 110 16.02 6.18 32.04
N GLN A 111 15.70 7.39 31.59
CA GLN A 111 14.48 8.10 31.95
C GLN A 111 13.45 8.03 30.83
N LEU A 112 12.30 7.46 31.13
CA LEU A 112 11.14 7.48 30.26
C LEU A 112 10.51 8.87 30.34
N ASN A 113 10.63 9.65 29.26
CA ASN A 113 9.83 10.87 29.12
C ASN A 113 8.39 10.46 28.75
N PRO A 114 7.38 10.74 29.60
CA PRO A 114 6.01 10.44 29.28
C PRO A 114 5.55 11.32 28.11
N VAL A 115 5.31 10.71 26.96
CA VAL A 115 4.67 11.37 25.82
C VAL A 115 3.18 11.49 26.14
N ILE A 116 2.67 12.72 26.20
CA ILE A 116 1.24 12.98 26.33
C ILE A 116 0.59 12.61 24.99
N CYS A 117 -0.08 11.46 24.94
CA CYS A 117 -0.89 11.06 23.80
C CYS A 117 -2.10 11.99 23.67
N ILE A 118 -2.23 12.68 22.55
CA ILE A 118 -3.45 13.39 22.16
C ILE A 118 -4.49 12.32 21.74
N ARG A 119 -5.18 11.71 22.71
CA ARG A 119 -6.33 10.83 22.44
C ARG A 119 -7.50 11.22 23.33
N SER A 120 -8.36 12.06 22.79
CA SER A 120 -9.76 12.23 23.20
C SER A 120 -10.53 12.88 22.05
N ILE A 121 -11.14 12.03 21.21
CA ILE A 121 -12.31 12.42 20.43
C ILE A 121 -13.49 11.90 21.25
N ASP A 122 -14.28 12.84 21.76
CA ASP A 122 -15.48 12.56 22.55
C ASP A 122 -16.47 11.72 21.74
N GLU A 123 -16.82 10.55 22.28
CA GLU A 123 -17.95 9.75 21.83
C GLU A 123 -19.26 10.41 22.31
N HIS A 124 -19.90 11.17 21.44
CA HIS A 124 -21.31 11.51 21.64
C HIS A 124 -22.18 10.31 21.29
N ARG A 125 -22.64 9.60 22.34
CA ARG A 125 -23.86 8.79 22.31
C ARG A 125 -25.04 9.63 21.81
N ALA A 126 -25.68 9.19 20.73
CA ALA A 126 -27.04 9.57 20.39
C ALA A 126 -27.91 8.30 20.32
N ASP A 127 -29.01 8.36 21.06
CA ASP A 127 -29.97 7.30 21.33
C ASP A 127 -30.70 6.77 20.08
N ALA A 128 -31.22 5.56 20.27
CA ALA A 128 -31.91 4.74 19.31
C ALA A 128 -33.24 5.33 18.78
N ALA A 129 -33.50 5.08 17.49
CA ALA A 129 -34.85 5.06 16.91
C ALA A 129 -34.99 3.86 15.94
N PRO A 130 -36.17 3.22 15.84
CA PRO A 130 -36.32 1.92 15.21
C PRO A 130 -36.31 2.01 13.68
N LYS A 131 -35.44 1.24 13.03
CA LYS A 131 -35.38 1.13 11.57
C LYS A 131 -36.57 0.29 11.07
N SER A 132 -37.46 0.93 10.31
CA SER A 132 -38.44 0.25 9.46
C SER A 132 -37.70 -0.58 8.41
N GLN A 133 -37.99 -1.87 8.37
CA GLN A 133 -37.49 -2.79 7.35
C GLN A 133 -38.20 -2.52 6.03
N THR A 134 -37.54 -1.85 5.10
CA THR A 134 -37.87 -1.92 3.68
C THR A 134 -36.73 -2.64 3.01
N LYS A 135 -36.94 -3.92 2.68
CA LYS A 135 -35.98 -4.73 1.94
C LYS A 135 -35.99 -4.27 0.49
N ASP A 136 -34.96 -3.52 0.09
CA ASP A 136 -34.66 -3.27 -1.31
C ASP A 136 -34.10 -4.56 -1.93
N PRO A 137 -34.49 -4.92 -3.17
CA PRO A 137 -34.02 -6.13 -3.86
C PRO A 137 -32.51 -6.12 -4.17
N ALA A 138 -31.83 -4.97 -4.03
CA ALA A 138 -30.39 -4.83 -4.24
C ALA A 138 -29.54 -5.43 -3.10
N ASP A 139 -30.08 -5.52 -1.89
CA ASP A 139 -29.34 -6.09 -0.74
C ASP A 139 -29.28 -7.63 -0.82
N SER A 140 -30.26 -8.26 -1.45
CA SER A 140 -30.29 -9.73 -1.61
C SER A 140 -29.21 -10.25 -2.57
N GLU A 141 -28.86 -9.46 -3.60
CA GLU A 141 -27.84 -9.82 -4.59
C GLU A 141 -26.42 -9.62 -4.02
N LEU A 142 -26.24 -8.63 -3.14
CA LEU A 142 -24.98 -8.41 -2.45
C LEU A 142 -24.70 -9.56 -1.45
N GLU A 143 -25.71 -9.98 -0.69
CA GLU A 143 -25.59 -11.12 0.23
C GLU A 143 -25.32 -12.43 -0.52
N GLU A 144 -25.98 -12.67 -1.65
CA GLU A 144 -25.72 -13.86 -2.48
C GLU A 144 -24.28 -13.86 -3.05
N TRP A 145 -23.77 -12.70 -3.46
CA TRP A 145 -22.39 -12.56 -3.94
C TRP A 145 -21.36 -12.71 -2.81
N VAL A 146 -21.67 -12.21 -1.60
CA VAL A 146 -20.83 -12.42 -0.41
C VAL A 146 -20.79 -13.90 -0.04
N GLU A 147 -21.92 -14.60 -0.04
CA GLU A 147 -21.98 -16.03 0.22
C GLU A 147 -21.29 -16.86 -0.86
N GLU A 148 -21.43 -16.52 -2.14
CA GLU A 148 -20.74 -17.22 -3.23
C GLU A 148 -19.22 -16.99 -3.19
N THR A 149 -18.77 -15.76 -2.89
CA THR A 149 -17.34 -15.48 -2.72
C THR A 149 -16.76 -16.14 -1.47
N ARG A 150 -17.53 -16.25 -0.39
CA ARG A 150 -17.16 -17.00 0.81
C ARG A 150 -17.01 -18.49 0.50
N LYS A 151 -18.02 -19.11 -0.11
CA LYS A 151 -18.04 -20.53 -0.47
C LYS A 151 -16.89 -20.91 -1.41
N LYS A 152 -16.55 -20.04 -2.36
CA LYS A 152 -15.44 -20.26 -3.31
C LYS A 152 -14.05 -20.12 -2.68
N ARG A 153 -13.89 -19.24 -1.67
CA ARG A 153 -12.66 -19.10 -0.89
C ARG A 153 -12.45 -20.28 0.07
N GLU A 154 -13.53 -20.73 0.72
CA GLU A 154 -13.50 -21.89 1.62
C GLU A 154 -13.08 -23.18 0.89
N THR A 155 -13.38 -23.33 -0.40
CA THR A 155 -12.94 -24.49 -1.20
C THR A 155 -11.51 -24.41 -1.75
N ALA A 156 -10.88 -23.22 -1.76
CA ALA A 156 -9.61 -23.00 -2.48
C ALA A 156 -8.38 -22.94 -1.56
N LEU A 157 -8.56 -22.61 -0.29
CA LEU A 157 -7.47 -22.58 0.69
C LEU A 157 -7.75 -23.63 1.76
N ASP A 158 -7.11 -24.78 1.59
CA ASP A 158 -7.11 -25.83 2.61
C ASP A 158 -6.10 -25.45 3.71
N LEU A 159 -6.51 -25.52 4.98
CA LEU A 159 -5.69 -25.14 6.13
C LEU A 159 -4.36 -25.93 6.18
N PRO A 160 -4.35 -27.26 5.97
CA PRO A 160 -3.13 -28.04 5.75
C PRO A 160 -2.18 -27.46 4.69
N SER A 161 -2.71 -27.00 3.55
CA SER A 161 -1.89 -26.41 2.48
C SER A 161 -1.22 -25.10 2.93
N VAL A 162 -1.94 -24.27 3.70
CA VAL A 162 -1.37 -23.05 4.29
C VAL A 162 -0.32 -23.37 5.34
N MET A 163 -0.56 -24.36 6.20
CA MET A 163 0.41 -24.79 7.21
C MET A 163 1.67 -25.41 6.60
N GLN A 164 1.55 -26.08 5.44
CA GLN A 164 2.70 -26.58 4.69
C GLN A 164 3.54 -25.46 4.08
N ALA A 165 2.90 -24.39 3.59
CA ALA A 165 3.58 -23.23 3.03
C ALA A 165 4.30 -22.38 4.09
N PHE A 166 3.82 -22.40 5.34
CA PHE A 166 4.36 -21.59 6.45
C PHE A 166 4.70 -22.44 7.69
N PRO A 167 5.80 -23.21 7.65
CA PRO A 167 6.16 -24.15 8.72
C PRO A 167 6.46 -23.46 10.06
N GLU A 168 7.00 -22.24 10.04
CA GLU A 168 7.26 -21.46 11.26
C GLU A 168 5.96 -21.13 12.01
N THR A 169 4.93 -20.74 11.27
CA THR A 169 3.60 -20.47 11.85
C THR A 169 2.99 -21.73 12.44
N ALA A 170 3.18 -22.89 11.82
CA ALA A 170 2.73 -24.17 12.37
C ALA A 170 3.48 -24.54 13.67
N SER A 171 4.78 -24.24 13.75
CA SER A 171 5.59 -24.43 14.97
C SER A 171 5.10 -23.54 16.12
N TRP A 172 4.88 -22.25 15.82
CA TRP A 172 4.35 -21.29 16.80
C TRP A 172 2.94 -21.65 17.27
N ALA A 173 2.06 -22.08 16.35
CA ALA A 173 0.72 -22.52 16.69
C ALA A 173 0.74 -23.76 17.60
N ARG A 174 1.64 -24.72 17.35
CA ARG A 174 1.83 -25.88 18.22
C ARG A 174 2.29 -25.49 19.63
N ASN A 175 3.19 -24.51 19.75
CA ASN A 175 3.68 -24.04 21.05
C ASN A 175 2.61 -23.26 21.85
N MET A 176 1.73 -22.49 21.18
CA MET A 176 0.77 -21.60 21.86
C MET A 176 -0.66 -22.13 22.01
N GLY A 177 -1.11 -23.02 21.11
CA GLY A 177 -2.53 -23.39 20.98
C GLY A 177 -2.79 -24.87 20.70
N GLY A 178 -1.74 -25.70 20.63
CA GLY A 178 -1.86 -27.12 20.28
C GLY A 178 -1.97 -27.35 18.77
N TYR A 179 -2.55 -28.49 18.38
CA TYR A 179 -2.71 -28.85 16.97
C TYR A 179 -3.89 -28.08 16.36
N LEU A 180 -3.64 -27.36 15.25
CA LEU A 180 -4.66 -26.65 14.47
C LEU A 180 -5.54 -27.66 13.73
N LYS A 181 -6.82 -27.75 14.07
CA LYS A 181 -7.78 -28.64 13.39
C LYS A 181 -8.63 -27.90 12.37
N ASP A 182 -8.90 -26.63 12.62
CA ASP A 182 -9.76 -25.78 11.80
C ASP A 182 -9.26 -24.32 11.76
N TRP A 183 -9.91 -23.51 10.91
CA TRP A 183 -9.59 -22.09 10.79
C TRP A 183 -9.86 -21.31 12.09
N SER A 184 -10.84 -21.74 12.90
CA SER A 184 -11.15 -21.15 14.20
C SER A 184 -9.97 -21.25 15.17
N ASP A 185 -9.29 -22.40 15.19
CA ASP A 185 -8.08 -22.61 15.98
C ASP A 185 -6.96 -21.65 15.54
N LEU A 186 -6.81 -21.41 14.24
CA LEU A 186 -5.82 -20.48 13.71
C LEU A 186 -6.12 -19.04 14.15
N HIS A 187 -7.37 -18.60 14.05
CA HIS A 187 -7.79 -17.28 14.53
C HIS A 187 -7.52 -17.10 16.03
N ARG A 188 -7.77 -18.13 16.83
CA ARG A 188 -7.48 -18.10 18.28
C ARG A 188 -5.99 -17.97 18.58
N VAL A 189 -5.14 -18.70 17.86
CA VAL A 189 -3.67 -18.58 18.00
C VAL A 189 -3.20 -17.20 17.55
N ALA A 190 -3.71 -16.69 16.42
CA ALA A 190 -3.37 -15.36 15.92
C ALA A 190 -3.74 -14.26 16.92
N GLY A 191 -4.91 -14.37 17.58
CA GLY A 191 -5.31 -13.45 18.64
C GLY A 191 -4.38 -13.47 19.87
N LYS A 192 -3.76 -14.61 20.19
CA LYS A 192 -2.73 -14.71 21.25
C LYS A 192 -1.37 -14.18 20.81
N LEU A 193 -0.99 -14.43 19.56
CA LEU A 193 0.31 -14.05 19.01
C LEU A 193 0.38 -12.54 18.73
N GLY A 194 -0.72 -11.94 18.23
CA GLY A 194 -0.78 -10.53 17.85
C GLY A 194 -0.18 -9.59 18.89
N PRO A 195 -0.62 -9.63 20.16
CA PRO A 195 -0.05 -8.81 21.22
C PRO A 195 1.45 -9.02 21.46
N MET A 196 1.96 -10.26 21.28
CA MET A 196 3.40 -10.56 21.45
C MET A 196 4.27 -9.97 20.34
N ILE A 197 3.72 -9.83 19.12
CA ILE A 197 4.42 -9.25 17.97
C ILE A 197 4.06 -7.77 17.74
N GLY A 198 3.33 -7.16 18.67
CA GLY A 198 2.91 -5.75 18.59
C GLY A 198 1.75 -5.47 17.63
N VAL A 199 1.06 -6.51 17.14
CA VAL A 199 -0.14 -6.39 16.31
C VAL A 199 -1.38 -6.41 17.21
N LEU A 200 -2.00 -5.25 17.41
CA LEU A 200 -3.29 -5.15 18.07
C LEU A 200 -4.38 -5.56 17.08
N SER A 201 -4.93 -6.76 17.24
CA SER A 201 -6.16 -7.16 16.55
C SER A 201 -7.30 -6.34 17.14
N MET A 202 -7.90 -5.45 16.35
CA MET A 202 -9.17 -4.82 16.73
C MET A 202 -10.30 -5.87 16.70
N PRO A 203 -11.27 -5.78 17.63
CA PRO A 203 -12.46 -6.63 17.64
C PRO A 203 -13.41 -6.32 16.48
#